data_AF-X1HWK2-F1
#
_entry.id   AF-X1HWK2-F1
#
_cell.length_a   1.000
_cell.length_b   1.000
_cell.length_c   1.000
_cell.angle_alpha   90.00
_cell.angle_beta   90.00
_cell.angle_gamma   90.00
#
_symmetry.space_group_name_H-M   'P 1'
#
loop_
_entity.id
_entity.type
_entity.pdbx_description
1 polymer ?
#
loop_
_entity_poly.entity_id
_entity_poly.type
_entity_poly.pdbx_seq_one_letter_code
_entity_poly.pdbx_strand_id
1 'polypeptide(L)'
;MSSIDRKPHIIKREKTLAMPRHIIFFDIETTPTELPNGNIEQVFKLGWACYLRCAYRRNLEKVEWQYLDSELSFWQFVYRYTERKRKLWVISHNLNFDFTVVHGWKYLGQAGFKLKFFHNSR
;
A
#
# COMPACT_ATOMS: atom_id res chain seq x y z
N MET A 1 -10.60 20.53 1.28
CA MET A 1 -10.41 19.32 0.43
C MET A 1 -10.46 19.76 -1.03
N SER A 2 -9.34 19.77 -1.76
CA SER A 2 -9.35 20.25 -3.16
C SER A 2 -9.66 19.10 -4.12
N SER A 3 -10.88 19.07 -4.63
CA SER A 3 -11.23 18.28 -5.81
C SER A 3 -10.52 18.86 -7.03
N ILE A 4 -9.90 18.01 -7.85
CA ILE A 4 -9.38 18.44 -9.14
C ILE A 4 -10.56 18.48 -10.10
N ASP A 5 -11.13 19.67 -10.32
CA ASP A 5 -12.19 19.89 -11.30
C ASP A 5 -11.63 19.68 -12.71
N ARG A 6 -11.84 18.48 -13.26
CA ARG A 6 -11.43 18.14 -14.64
C ARG A 6 -12.66 18.18 -15.53
N LYS A 7 -12.63 19.06 -16.53
CA LYS A 7 -13.63 19.05 -17.61
C LYS A 7 -13.70 17.64 -18.23
N PRO A 8 -14.91 17.12 -18.52
CA PRO A 8 -15.06 15.88 -19.28
C PRO A 8 -14.25 15.96 -20.57
N HIS A 9 -13.38 14.99 -20.80
CA HIS A 9 -12.54 14.91 -21.99
C HIS A 9 -12.28 13.45 -22.31
N ILE A 10 -12.00 13.17 -23.58
CA ILE A 10 -11.56 11.84 -23.99
C ILE A 10 -10.21 11.55 -23.32
N ILE A 11 -10.13 10.44 -22.59
CA ILE A 11 -8.89 10.00 -21.94
C ILE A 11 -7.83 9.85 -23.03
N LYS A 12 -6.78 10.67 -22.97
CA LYS A 12 -5.66 10.55 -23.91
C LYS A 12 -5.06 9.17 -23.76
N ARG A 13 -4.85 8.48 -24.88
CA ARG A 13 -4.14 7.20 -24.90
C ARG A 13 -2.78 7.40 -24.22
N GLU A 14 -2.53 6.63 -23.16
CA GLU A 14 -1.22 6.59 -22.55
C GLU A 14 -0.20 6.10 -23.58
N LYS A 15 0.87 6.86 -23.80
CA LYS A 15 1.94 6.48 -24.75
C LYS A 15 2.70 5.23 -24.29
N THR A 16 2.53 4.82 -23.03
CA THR A 16 3.23 3.69 -22.43
C THR A 16 2.32 3.02 -21.41
N LEU A 17 2.16 1.70 -21.52
CA LEU A 17 1.54 0.92 -20.45
C LEU A 17 2.40 1.03 -19.19
N ALA A 18 1.86 1.66 -18.15
CA ALA A 18 2.48 1.69 -16.82
C ALA A 18 2.21 0.36 -16.11
N MET A 19 2.78 -0.74 -16.63
CA MET A 19 2.66 -2.05 -16.00
C MET A 19 3.26 -2.01 -14.59
N PRO A 20 2.54 -2.52 -13.57
CA PRO A 20 3.10 -2.78 -12.26
C PRO A 20 4.36 -3.63 -12.40
N ARG A 21 5.49 -3.13 -11.89
CA ARG A 21 6.78 -3.81 -11.97
C ARG A 21 7.37 -4.12 -10.61
N HIS A 22 7.01 -3.33 -9.60
CA HIS A 22 7.42 -3.48 -8.22
C HIS A 22 6.13 -3.56 -7.42
N ILE A 23 5.87 -4.73 -6.87
CA ILE A 23 4.62 -5.05 -6.20
C ILE A 23 4.97 -5.64 -4.84
N ILE A 24 4.28 -5.19 -3.81
CA ILE A 24 4.26 -5.80 -2.49
C ILE A 24 2.84 -6.32 -2.30
N PHE A 25 2.73 -7.64 -2.16
CA PHE A 25 1.54 -8.27 -1.64
C PHE A 25 1.72 -8.41 -0.13
N PHE A 26 0.68 -8.16 0.64
CA PHE A 26 0.72 -8.41 2.07
C PHE A 26 -0.62 -8.87 2.58
N ASP A 27 -0.56 -9.62 3.67
CA ASP A 27 -1.71 -10.14 4.40
C ASP A 27 -1.38 -10.14 5.90
N ILE A 28 -2.37 -9.87 6.72
CA ILE A 28 -2.18 -9.68 8.16
C ILE A 28 -3.27 -10.41 8.95
N GLU A 29 -2.93 -10.81 10.15
CA GLU A 29 -3.83 -11.34 11.15
C GLU A 29 -3.97 -10.33 12.28
N THR A 30 -5.16 -10.28 12.87
CA THR A 30 -5.47 -9.36 13.98
C THR A 30 -5.90 -10.09 15.23
N THR A 31 -5.92 -9.38 16.34
CA THR A 31 -6.54 -9.83 17.59
C THR A 31 -7.55 -8.78 18.04
N PRO A 32 -8.79 -9.18 18.35
CA PRO A 32 -9.79 -8.26 18.87
C PRO A 32 -9.41 -7.81 20.28
N THR A 33 -9.55 -6.52 20.53
CA THR A 33 -9.41 -5.91 21.85
C THR A 33 -10.70 -5.16 22.17
N GLU A 34 -11.36 -5.51 23.27
CA GLU A 34 -12.56 -4.80 23.72
C GLU A 34 -12.17 -3.47 24.35
N LEU A 35 -12.80 -2.40 23.87
CA LEU A 35 -12.65 -1.07 24.41
C LEU A 35 -13.68 -0.83 25.53
N PRO A 36 -13.41 0.09 26.48
CA PRO A 36 -14.32 0.39 27.59
C PRO A 36 -15.73 0.85 27.19
N ASN A 37 -15.89 1.32 25.95
CA ASN A 37 -17.17 1.74 25.37
C ASN A 37 -17.94 0.60 24.68
N GLY A 38 -17.46 -0.65 24.77
CA GLY A 38 -18.06 -1.82 24.13
C GLY A 38 -17.71 -1.98 22.65
N ASN A 39 -16.89 -1.11 22.07
CA ASN A 39 -16.39 -1.31 20.70
C ASN A 39 -15.26 -2.33 20.68
N ILE A 40 -15.10 -3.02 19.54
CA ILE A 40 -14.00 -3.95 19.31
C ILE A 40 -12.98 -3.29 18.39
N GLU A 41 -11.76 -3.13 18.88
CA GLU A 41 -10.61 -2.71 18.10
C GLU A 41 -9.86 -3.94 17.56
N GLN A 42 -9.42 -3.89 16.31
CA GLN A 42 -8.62 -4.94 15.69
C GLN A 42 -7.15 -4.52 15.71
N VAL A 43 -6.37 -5.16 16.59
CA VAL A 43 -4.95 -4.85 16.76
C VAL A 43 -4.12 -5.82 15.93
N PHE A 44 -3.04 -5.33 15.31
CA PHE A 44 -2.11 -6.16 14.55
C PHE A 44 -1.56 -7.31 15.40
N LYS A 45 -1.58 -8.53 14.86
CA LYS A 45 -1.02 -9.73 15.52
C LYS A 45 0.23 -10.22 14.81
N LEU A 46 0.13 -10.49 13.52
CA LEU A 46 1.23 -10.94 12.66
C LEU A 46 0.87 -10.72 11.20
N GLY A 47 1.83 -10.91 10.31
CA GLY A 47 1.53 -10.91 8.88
C GLY A 47 2.67 -11.43 8.03
N TRP A 48 2.44 -11.44 6.72
CA TRP A 48 3.44 -11.76 5.72
C TRP A 48 3.39 -10.73 4.59
N ALA A 49 4.56 -10.40 4.07
CA ALA A 49 4.70 -9.62 2.85
C ALA A 49 5.55 -10.36 1.82
N CYS A 50 5.18 -10.21 0.56
CA CYS A 50 5.90 -10.72 -0.59
C CYS A 50 6.17 -9.57 -1.56
N TYR A 51 7.45 -9.25 -1.73
CA TYR A 51 7.90 -8.35 -2.77
C TYR A 51 8.14 -9.12 -4.06
N LEU A 52 7.45 -8.71 -5.13
CA LEU A 52 7.63 -9.19 -6.49
C LEU A 52 8.17 -8.05 -7.37
N ARG A 53 9.29 -8.30 -8.01
CA ARG A 53 9.78 -7.51 -9.13
C ARG A 53 9.63 -8.31 -10.43
N CYS A 54 8.72 -7.89 -11.29
CA CYS A 54 8.52 -8.53 -12.59
C CYS A 54 9.77 -8.37 -13.47
N ALA A 55 10.12 -9.41 -14.24
CA ALA A 55 11.24 -9.36 -15.17
C ALA A 55 11.06 -8.24 -16.21
N TYR A 56 12.15 -7.52 -16.53
CA TYR A 56 12.13 -6.49 -17.57
C TYR A 56 13.50 -6.31 -18.21
N ARG A 57 13.57 -6.49 -19.53
CA ARG A 57 14.81 -6.48 -20.32
C ARG A 57 15.81 -7.49 -19.75
N ARG A 58 16.95 -7.02 -19.23
CA ARG A 58 18.02 -7.83 -18.64
C ARG A 58 17.82 -8.08 -17.14
N ASN A 59 16.83 -7.43 -16.52
CA ASN A 59 16.54 -7.65 -15.11
C ASN A 59 15.69 -8.89 -14.94
N LEU A 60 16.22 -9.85 -14.20
CA LEU A 60 15.49 -11.04 -13.80
C LEU A 60 14.40 -10.71 -12.79
N GLU A 61 13.38 -11.56 -12.78
CA GLU A 61 12.37 -11.59 -11.74
C GLU A 61 13.04 -11.73 -10.37
N LYS A 62 12.48 -11.04 -9.37
CA LYS A 62 12.92 -11.18 -7.98
C LYS A 62 11.70 -11.34 -7.10
N VAL A 63 11.74 -12.35 -6.23
CA VAL A 63 10.74 -12.58 -5.19
C VAL A 63 11.46 -12.53 -3.84
N GLU A 64 10.90 -11.82 -2.87
CA GLU A 64 11.43 -11.74 -1.51
C GLU A 64 10.28 -11.75 -0.50
N TRP A 65 10.30 -12.70 0.42
CA TRP A 65 9.31 -12.87 1.47
C TRP A 65 9.81 -12.27 2.78
N GLN A 66 8.91 -11.68 3.54
CA GLN A 66 9.19 -11.09 4.84
C GLN A 66 8.06 -11.44 5.82
N TYR A 67 8.45 -12.03 6.95
CA TYR A 67 7.55 -12.16 8.09
C TYR A 67 7.40 -10.81 8.79
N LEU A 68 6.18 -10.49 9.21
CA LEU A 68 5.83 -9.25 9.87
C LEU A 68 5.42 -9.54 11.31
N ASP A 69 6.22 -9.08 12.27
CA ASP A 69 5.96 -9.20 13.71
C ASP A 69 5.30 -7.94 14.30
N SER A 70 5.28 -6.87 13.51
CA SER A 70 4.81 -5.56 13.92
C SER A 70 4.44 -4.73 12.70
N GLU A 71 3.56 -3.75 12.90
CA GLU A 71 3.23 -2.77 11.86
C GLU A 71 4.48 -2.01 11.36
N LEU A 72 5.44 -1.76 12.26
CA LEU A 72 6.69 -1.09 11.90
C LEU A 72 7.53 -1.94 10.94
N SER A 73 7.61 -3.26 11.16
CA SER A 73 8.31 -4.17 10.26
C SER A 73 7.75 -4.13 8.84
N PHE A 74 6.42 -4.00 8.72
CA PHE A 74 5.74 -3.82 7.44
C PHE A 74 6.18 -2.52 6.75
N TRP A 75 6.15 -1.40 7.46
CA TRP A 75 6.54 -0.12 6.86
C TRP A 75 8.02 -0.06 6.52
N GLN A 76 8.90 -0.63 7.34
CA GLN A 76 10.32 -0.78 7.00
C GLN A 76 10.51 -1.59 5.71
N PHE A 77 9.75 -2.67 5.53
CA PHE A 77 9.75 -3.46 4.30
C PHE A 77 9.27 -2.64 3.09
N VAL A 78 8.18 -1.88 3.22
CA VAL A 78 7.67 -0.99 2.17
C VAL A 78 8.69 0.08 1.80
N TYR A 79 9.31 0.72 2.79
CA TYR A 79 10.28 1.79 2.56
C TYR A 79 11.56 1.28 1.89
N ARG A 80 11.99 0.06 2.19
CA ARG A 80 13.14 -0.57 1.54
C ARG A 80 13.01 -0.64 0.01
N TYR A 81 11.80 -0.82 -0.51
CA TYR A 81 11.54 -0.84 -1.96
C TYR A 81 10.98 0.47 -2.52
N THR A 82 10.81 1.47 -1.66
CA THR A 82 10.40 2.81 -2.09
C THR A 82 11.60 3.52 -2.69
N GLU A 83 11.51 3.91 -3.96
CA GLU A 83 12.59 4.61 -4.66
C GLU A 83 12.08 5.80 -5.46
N ARG A 84 12.94 6.81 -5.63
CA ARG A 84 12.62 8.01 -6.39
C ARG A 84 12.27 7.66 -7.84
N LYS A 85 11.18 8.25 -8.35
CA LYS A 85 10.67 8.06 -9.74
C LYS A 85 10.25 6.62 -10.06
N ARG A 86 10.08 5.75 -9.05
CA ARG A 86 9.56 4.39 -9.23
C ARG A 86 8.20 4.26 -8.56
N LYS A 87 7.25 3.62 -9.24
CA LYS A 87 5.94 3.28 -8.66
C LYS A 87 6.05 1.93 -7.98
N LEU A 88 5.80 1.91 -6.68
CA LEU A 88 5.64 0.71 -5.86
C LEU A 88 4.14 0.49 -5.67
N TRP A 89 3.67 -0.70 -6.03
CA TRP A 89 2.29 -1.12 -5.82
C TRP A 89 2.24 -1.90 -4.52
N VAL A 90 1.36 -1.51 -3.61
CA VAL A 90 1.16 -2.23 -2.34
C VAL A 90 -0.29 -2.71 -2.34
N ILE A 91 -0.48 -4.01 -2.24
CA ILE A 91 -1.75 -4.68 -2.51
C ILE A 91 -2.02 -5.68 -1.39
N SER A 92 -3.24 -5.67 -0.88
CA SER A 92 -3.78 -6.75 -0.05
C SER A 92 -5.20 -7.08 -0.52
N HIS A 93 -5.75 -8.18 0.00
CA HIS A 93 -7.09 -8.63 -0.36
C HIS A 93 -8.17 -7.66 0.15
N ASN A 94 -8.00 -7.09 1.34
CA ASN A 94 -8.92 -6.11 1.92
C ASN A 94 -8.18 -4.82 2.33
N LEU A 95 -7.65 -4.13 1.32
CA LEU A 95 -6.75 -2.98 1.53
C LEU A 95 -7.24 -1.96 2.54
N ASN A 96 -8.54 -1.62 2.55
CA ASN A 96 -9.05 -0.63 3.49
C ASN A 96 -8.90 -1.10 4.95
N PHE A 97 -9.19 -2.37 5.22
CA PHE A 97 -9.05 -2.96 6.55
C PHE A 97 -7.56 -3.08 6.92
N ASP A 98 -6.78 -3.76 6.07
CA ASP A 98 -5.38 -4.05 6.35
C ASP A 98 -4.57 -2.76 6.52
N PHE A 99 -4.82 -1.77 5.67
CA PHE A 99 -4.17 -0.46 5.72
C PHE A 99 -4.49 0.31 7.01
N THR A 100 -5.70 0.14 7.56
CA THR A 100 -6.08 0.75 8.83
C THR A 100 -5.32 0.11 9.98
N VAL A 101 -5.26 -1.23 10.02
CA VAL A 101 -4.58 -2.00 11.07
C VAL A 101 -3.08 -1.73 11.09
N VAL A 102 -2.43 -1.61 9.92
CA VAL A 102 -1.01 -1.24 9.85
C VAL A 102 -0.77 0.27 10.04
N HIS A 103 -1.78 1.03 10.47
CA HIS A 103 -1.73 2.48 10.69
C HIS A 103 -1.17 3.27 9.50
N GLY A 104 -1.62 2.97 8.28
CA GLY A 104 -0.95 3.49 7.09
C GLY A 104 -0.97 5.01 6.95
N TRP A 105 -2.00 5.70 7.44
CA TRP A 105 -2.03 7.15 7.47
C TRP A 105 -0.94 7.78 8.35
N LYS A 106 -0.66 7.15 9.50
CA LYS A 106 0.39 7.59 10.44
C LYS A 106 1.75 7.50 9.78
N TYR A 107 2.10 6.33 9.25
CA TYR A 107 3.42 6.08 8.69
C TYR A 107 3.68 6.83 7.38
N LEU A 108 2.70 6.87 6.46
CA LEU A 108 2.82 7.67 5.24
C LEU A 108 2.95 9.17 5.53
N GLY A 109 2.21 9.68 6.52
CA GLY A 109 2.30 11.07 6.96
C GLY A 109 3.69 11.39 7.52
N GLN A 110 4.23 10.53 8.39
CA GLN A 110 5.58 10.66 8.95
C GLN A 110 6.68 10.61 7.88
N ALA A 111 6.50 9.79 6.84
CA ALA A 111 7.42 9.70 5.71
C ALA A 111 7.25 10.82 4.66
N GLY A 112 6.34 11.78 4.88
CA GLY A 112 6.17 12.96 4.03
C GLY A 112 5.42 12.70 2.71
N PHE A 113 4.68 11.59 2.61
CA PHE A 113 3.86 11.31 1.43
C PHE A 113 2.66 12.26 1.35
N LYS A 114 2.30 12.62 0.11
CA LYS A 114 1.11 13.43 -0.16
C LYS A 114 -0.01 12.56 -0.72
N LEU A 115 -1.16 12.62 -0.08
CA LEU A 115 -2.35 11.92 -0.54
C LEU A 115 -2.87 12.55 -1.85
N LYS A 116 -3.14 11.70 -2.85
CA LYS A 116 -3.74 12.09 -4.12
C LYS A 116 -4.95 11.21 -4.39
N PHE A 117 -6.12 11.82 -4.48
CA PHE A 117 -7.33 11.14 -4.90
C PHE A 117 -7.48 11.24 -6.43
N PHE A 118 -7.82 10.12 -7.07
CA PHE A 118 -8.05 10.05 -8.51
C PHE A 118 -9.52 9.96 -8.89
N HIS A 119 -10.39 9.72 -7.92
CA HIS A 119 -11.83 9.61 -8.07
C HIS A 119 -12.50 10.13 -6.80
N ASN A 120 -13.59 10.88 -6.97
CA ASN A 120 -14.46 11.32 -5.89
C ASN A 120 -15.88 10.93 -6.31
N SER A 121 -16.48 9.93 -5.66
CA SER A 121 -17.93 9.76 -5.70
C SER A 121 -18.52 10.84 -4.82
N ARG A 122 -19.35 11.69 -5.42
CA ARG A 122 -20.37 12.41 -4.65
C ARG A 122 -21.33 11.40 -4.03
#